data_AF-A0A539ENP6-F1
#
_entry.id   AF-A0A539ENP6-F1
#
_cell.length_a   1.000
_cell.length_b   1.000
_cell.length_c   1.000
_cell.angle_alpha   90.00
_cell.angle_beta   90.00
_cell.angle_gamma   90.00
#
_symmetry.space_group_name_H-M   'P 1'
#
loop_
_entity.id
_entity.type
_entity.pdbx_description
1 polymer ?
#
loop_
_entity_poly.entity_id
_entity_poly.type
_entity_poly.pdbx_seq_one_letter_code
_entity_poly.pdbx_strand_id
1 'polypeptide(L)'
;MKRRAPATFRELTGLMHTLRAPGGCPWDAAQTHKTLLKYLREESKEVERAVRRGDHDNLKEELGDVLLQVLFHAELAAEAGRFTITDVMTVLRDKLLRRHPHVFSPIKEKLTPAQVHAQWKRIKAAEKAKKPFRTV
;
A
#
# COMPACT_ATOMS: atom_id res chain seq x y z
N MET A 1 24.36 17.76 13.02
CA MET A 1 23.79 16.40 13.15
C MET A 1 24.34 15.52 12.04
N LYS A 2 24.87 14.32 12.34
CA LYS A 2 25.36 13.38 11.31
C LYS A 2 24.17 12.93 10.45
N ARG A 3 24.28 13.01 9.11
CA ARG A 3 23.26 12.45 8.19
C ARG A 3 23.11 10.95 8.49
N ARG A 4 21.89 10.50 8.80
CA ARG A 4 21.56 9.07 8.84
C ARG A 4 21.59 8.51 7.42
N ALA A 5 21.93 7.23 7.29
CA ALA A 5 21.82 6.52 6.02
C ALA A 5 20.36 6.53 5.51
N PRO A 6 20.12 6.36 4.20
CA PRO A 6 18.77 6.23 3.67
C PRO A 6 18.02 5.06 4.33
N ALA A 7 16.77 5.29 4.71
CA ALA A 7 15.94 4.27 5.33
C ALA A 7 15.57 3.16 4.33
N THR A 8 15.41 1.94 4.84
CA THR A 8 14.92 0.81 4.04
C THR A 8 13.49 0.44 4.43
N PHE A 9 12.75 -0.19 3.52
CA PHE A 9 11.41 -0.69 3.86
C PHE A 9 11.43 -1.69 5.02
N ARG A 10 12.46 -2.55 5.09
CA ARG A 10 12.65 -3.50 6.20
C ARG A 10 12.83 -2.77 7.54
N GLU A 11 13.60 -1.70 7.54
CA GLU A 11 13.78 -0.85 8.74
C GLU A 11 12.43 -0.30 9.22
N LEU A 12 11.60 0.23 8.31
CA LEU A 12 10.27 0.73 8.66
C LEU A 12 9.36 -0.36 9.25
N THR A 13 9.37 -1.57 8.68
CA THR A 13 8.60 -2.69 9.26
C THR A 13 9.07 -3.05 10.66
N GLY A 14 10.39 -3.02 10.92
CA GLY A 14 10.93 -3.28 12.25
C GLY A 14 10.59 -2.19 13.27
N LEU A 15 10.56 -0.93 12.83
CA LEU A 15 10.12 0.19 13.67
C LEU A 15 8.65 0.04 14.06
N MET A 16 7.76 -0.28 13.10
CA MET A 16 6.33 -0.51 13.38
C MET A 16 6.13 -1.64 14.39
N HIS A 17 6.83 -2.77 14.20
CA HIS A 17 6.79 -3.89 15.14
C HIS A 17 7.22 -3.46 16.55
N THR A 18 8.34 -2.72 16.66
CA THR A 18 8.86 -2.22 17.94
C THR A 18 7.85 -1.27 18.61
N LEU A 19 7.21 -0.39 17.84
CA LEU A 19 6.24 0.57 18.37
C LEU A 19 5.01 -0.13 18.96
N ARG A 20 4.57 -1.24 18.38
CA ARG A 20 3.38 -1.97 18.82
C ARG A 20 3.65 -3.08 19.84
N ALA A 21 4.90 -3.53 19.96
CA ALA A 21 5.31 -4.57 20.91
C ALA A 21 5.18 -4.11 22.39
N PRO A 22 5.14 -5.05 23.36
CA PRO A 22 5.20 -4.71 24.78
C PRO A 22 6.43 -3.85 25.10
N GLY A 23 6.22 -2.75 25.84
CA GLY A 23 7.26 -1.75 26.12
C GLY A 23 7.47 -0.73 25.00
N GLY A 24 6.74 -0.85 23.89
CA GLY A 24 6.65 0.15 22.83
C GLY A 24 5.72 1.32 23.17
N CYS A 25 5.14 1.94 22.16
CA CYS A 25 4.26 3.09 22.30
C CYS A 25 2.84 2.65 22.68
N PRO A 26 2.27 3.15 23.80
CA PRO A 26 0.95 2.75 24.26
C PRO A 26 -0.17 3.19 23.31
N TRP A 27 0.00 4.32 22.62
CA TRP A 27 -0.98 4.79 21.64
C TRP A 27 -0.99 3.88 20.41
N ASP A 28 0.19 3.49 19.91
CA ASP A 28 0.32 2.61 18.75
C ASP A 28 -0.29 1.24 19.07
N ALA A 29 0.06 0.65 20.21
CA ALA A 29 -0.48 -0.63 20.68
C ALA A 29 -2.02 -0.62 20.80
N ALA A 30 -2.61 0.49 21.25
CA ALA A 30 -4.07 0.64 21.40
C ALA A 30 -4.85 0.72 20.08
N GLN A 31 -4.16 0.91 18.93
CA GLN A 31 -4.85 1.03 17.65
C GLN A 31 -5.46 -0.28 17.18
N THR A 32 -6.57 -0.16 16.45
CA THR A 32 -7.23 -1.26 15.73
C THR A 32 -7.43 -0.84 14.27
N HIS A 33 -7.78 -1.79 13.39
CA HIS A 33 -8.12 -1.44 12.01
C HIS A 33 -9.20 -0.35 11.92
N LYS A 34 -10.16 -0.34 12.86
CA LYS A 34 -11.28 0.63 12.86
C LYS A 34 -10.83 2.03 13.28
N THR A 35 -9.99 2.13 14.31
CA THR A 35 -9.52 3.44 14.83
C THR A 35 -8.62 4.15 13.82
N LEU A 36 -7.91 3.38 12.99
CA LEU A 36 -6.99 3.90 11.97
C LEU A 36 -7.69 4.42 10.69
N LEU A 37 -8.95 4.06 10.43
CA LEU A 37 -9.64 4.45 9.20
C LEU A 37 -9.78 5.97 9.02
N LYS A 38 -9.81 6.74 10.12
CA LYS A 38 -9.85 8.20 10.01
C LYS A 38 -8.52 8.76 9.47
N TYR A 39 -7.38 8.29 9.99
CA TYR A 39 -6.06 8.73 9.57
C TYR A 39 -5.81 8.35 8.10
N LEU A 40 -6.09 7.10 7.70
CA LEU A 40 -5.97 6.70 6.29
C LEU A 40 -6.76 7.59 5.32
N ARG A 41 -7.96 8.04 5.72
CA ARG A 41 -8.78 8.95 4.91
C ARG A 41 -8.23 10.39 4.92
N GLU A 42 -7.66 10.82 6.03
CA GLU A 42 -6.99 12.11 6.16
C GLU A 42 -5.74 12.16 5.27
N GLU A 43 -4.81 11.21 5.40
CA GLU A 43 -3.57 11.17 4.61
C GLU A 43 -3.82 11.06 3.11
N SER A 44 -4.85 10.31 2.71
CA SER A 44 -5.24 10.25 1.29
C SER A 44 -5.69 11.62 0.75
N LYS A 45 -6.36 12.44 1.57
CA LYS A 45 -6.74 13.80 1.19
C LYS A 45 -5.56 14.75 1.24
N GLU A 46 -4.61 14.53 2.14
CA GLU A 46 -3.38 15.32 2.25
C GLU A 46 -2.52 15.16 0.98
N VAL A 47 -2.34 13.92 0.52
CA VAL A 47 -1.73 13.61 -0.79
C VAL A 47 -2.44 14.35 -1.91
N GLU A 48 -3.77 14.32 -1.96
CA GLU A 48 -4.54 15.04 -2.98
C GLU A 48 -4.26 16.55 -2.95
N ARG A 49 -4.23 17.16 -1.75
CA ARG A 49 -3.94 18.59 -1.58
C ARG A 49 -2.53 18.92 -2.03
N ALA A 50 -1.54 18.11 -1.67
CA ALA A 50 -0.14 18.31 -2.05
C ALA A 50 0.01 18.28 -3.59
N VAL A 51 -0.60 17.28 -4.25
CA VAL A 51 -0.60 17.20 -5.73
C VAL A 51 -1.25 18.42 -6.36
N ARG A 52 -2.43 18.85 -5.87
CA ARG A 52 -3.13 20.03 -6.41
C ARG A 52 -2.34 21.32 -6.26
N ARG A 53 -1.50 21.42 -5.23
CA ARG A 53 -0.64 22.59 -4.97
C ARG A 53 0.72 22.54 -5.66
N GLY A 54 1.09 21.41 -6.26
CA GLY A 54 2.44 21.19 -6.78
C GLY A 54 3.51 21.15 -5.69
N ASP A 55 3.12 20.86 -4.45
CA ASP A 55 4.02 20.85 -3.30
C ASP A 55 4.68 19.47 -3.19
N HIS A 56 5.86 19.35 -3.81
CA HIS A 56 6.59 18.08 -3.87
C HIS A 56 7.20 17.65 -2.54
N ASP A 57 7.55 18.60 -1.68
CA ASP A 57 8.10 18.29 -0.36
C ASP A 57 7.01 17.76 0.56
N ASN A 58 5.85 18.41 0.58
CA ASN A 58 4.69 17.90 1.31
C ASN A 58 4.23 16.56 0.71
N LEU A 59 4.17 16.41 -0.63
CA LEU A 59 3.76 15.15 -1.26
C LEU A 59 4.60 13.95 -0.79
N LYS A 60 5.91 14.14 -0.62
CA LYS A 60 6.81 13.10 -0.12
C LYS A 60 6.48 12.70 1.33
N GLU A 61 6.13 13.66 2.17
CA GLU A 61 5.70 13.44 3.56
C GLU A 61 4.38 12.67 3.61
N GLU A 62 3.35 13.16 2.92
CA GLU A 62 2.02 12.53 2.94
C GLU A 62 1.99 11.12 2.34
N LEU A 63 2.81 10.85 1.31
CA LEU A 63 2.98 9.50 0.78
C LEU A 63 3.62 8.57 1.82
N GLY A 64 4.49 9.10 2.67
CA GLY A 64 5.03 8.41 3.85
C GLY A 64 3.94 8.08 4.87
N ASP A 65 3.02 9.01 5.13
CA ASP A 65 1.92 8.78 6.07
C ASP A 65 0.88 7.79 5.55
N VAL A 66 0.58 7.80 4.24
CA VAL A 66 -0.20 6.72 3.62
C VAL A 66 0.50 5.37 3.78
N LEU A 67 1.83 5.32 3.61
CA LEU A 67 2.60 4.09 3.80
C LEU A 67 2.59 3.63 5.27
N LEU A 68 2.65 4.55 6.23
CA LEU A 68 2.52 4.28 7.66
C LEU A 68 1.21 3.56 7.96
N GLN A 69 0.09 4.01 7.37
CA GLN A 69 -1.20 3.35 7.54
C GLN A 69 -1.20 1.91 6.97
N VAL A 70 -0.56 1.69 5.81
CA VAL A 70 -0.41 0.33 5.25
C VAL A 70 0.39 -0.58 6.20
N LEU A 71 1.47 -0.08 6.78
CA LEU A 71 2.29 -0.82 7.75
C LEU A 71 1.50 -1.16 9.01
N PHE A 72 0.74 -0.22 9.57
CA PHE A 72 -0.13 -0.47 10.73
C PHE A 72 -1.15 -1.59 10.47
N HIS A 73 -1.86 -1.51 9.33
CA HIS A 73 -2.85 -2.53 8.98
C HIS A 73 -2.20 -3.89 8.74
N ALA A 74 -1.00 -3.94 8.19
CA ALA A 74 -0.26 -5.18 8.01
C ALA A 74 0.23 -5.77 9.35
N GLU A 75 0.73 -4.95 10.27
CA GLU A 75 1.20 -5.39 11.59
C GLU A 75 0.03 -5.94 12.43
N LEU A 76 -1.09 -5.21 12.50
CA LEU A 76 -2.32 -5.68 13.16
C LEU A 76 -2.82 -7.02 12.60
N ALA A 77 -2.73 -7.21 11.29
CA ALA A 77 -3.13 -8.47 10.66
C ALA A 77 -2.14 -9.61 10.97
N ALA A 78 -0.85 -9.30 11.09
CA ALA A 78 0.19 -10.26 11.44
C ALA A 78 0.05 -10.71 12.91
N GLU A 79 -0.18 -9.76 13.84
CA GLU A 79 -0.47 -10.02 15.25
C GLU A 79 -1.68 -10.96 15.42
N ALA A 80 -2.69 -10.82 14.55
CA ALA A 80 -3.87 -11.66 14.53
C ALA A 80 -3.71 -12.98 13.75
N GLY A 81 -2.50 -13.30 13.26
CA GLY A 81 -2.22 -14.51 12.49
C GLY A 81 -2.92 -14.60 11.13
N ARG A 82 -3.24 -13.46 10.51
CA ARG A 82 -4.04 -13.40 9.25
C ARG A 82 -3.19 -13.25 8.00
N PHE A 83 -2.43 -12.16 7.91
CA PHE A 83 -1.53 -11.87 6.79
C PHE A 83 -0.45 -10.89 7.24
N THR A 84 0.65 -10.84 6.48
CA THR A 84 1.81 -9.99 6.73
C THR A 84 1.94 -8.90 5.66
N ILE A 85 2.85 -7.95 5.88
CA ILE A 85 3.21 -6.97 4.85
C ILE A 85 3.78 -7.65 3.58
N THR A 86 4.45 -8.79 3.73
CA THR A 86 4.96 -9.59 2.60
C THR A 86 3.83 -10.17 1.76
N ASP A 87 2.72 -10.56 2.37
CA ASP A 87 1.53 -11.03 1.66
C ASP A 87 0.87 -9.87 0.89
N VAL A 88 0.79 -8.67 1.49
CA VAL A 88 0.29 -7.47 0.81
C VAL A 88 1.14 -7.16 -0.43
N MET A 89 2.46 -7.16 -0.29
CA MET A 89 3.39 -6.94 -1.40
C MET A 89 3.25 -8.01 -2.49
N THR A 90 3.07 -9.28 -2.09
CA THR A 90 2.86 -10.41 -3.01
C THR A 90 1.58 -10.22 -3.83
N VAL A 91 0.47 -9.90 -3.17
CA VAL A 91 -0.82 -9.63 -3.84
C VAL A 91 -0.71 -8.44 -4.79
N LEU A 92 0.04 -7.39 -4.42
CA LEU A 92 0.27 -6.24 -5.30
C LEU A 92 1.13 -6.62 -6.51
N ARG A 93 2.28 -7.27 -6.29
CA ARG A 93 3.20 -7.73 -7.35
C ARG A 93 2.47 -8.57 -8.38
N ASP A 94 1.76 -9.61 -7.94
CA ASP A 94 1.08 -10.55 -8.83
C ASP A 94 -0.06 -9.88 -9.61
N LYS A 95 -0.71 -8.89 -9.00
CA LYS A 95 -1.70 -8.04 -9.69
C LYS A 95 -1.05 -7.17 -10.76
N LEU A 96 0.09 -6.54 -10.48
CA LEU A 96 0.80 -5.69 -11.44
C LEU A 96 1.32 -6.50 -12.62
N LEU A 97 1.94 -7.66 -12.38
CA LEU A 97 2.40 -8.56 -13.45
C LEU A 97 1.26 -9.00 -14.36
N ARG A 98 0.16 -9.49 -13.76
CA ARG A 98 -0.98 -10.04 -14.50
C ARG A 98 -1.79 -8.99 -15.27
N ARG A 99 -1.83 -7.74 -14.79
CA ARG A 99 -2.58 -6.66 -15.45
C ARG A 99 -1.75 -5.82 -16.41
N HIS A 100 -0.44 -6.04 -16.50
CA HIS A 100 0.45 -5.43 -17.50
C HIS A 100 1.14 -6.48 -18.38
N PRO A 101 0.41 -7.39 -19.04
CA PRO A 101 1.04 -8.40 -19.88
C PRO A 101 1.82 -7.76 -21.05
N HIS A 102 1.39 -6.60 -21.56
CA HIS A 102 2.13 -5.85 -22.58
C HIS A 102 3.54 -5.44 -22.13
N VAL A 103 3.77 -5.28 -20.83
CA VAL A 103 5.10 -4.97 -20.25
C VAL A 103 5.85 -6.26 -19.90
N PHE A 104 5.20 -7.25 -19.27
CA PHE A 104 5.89 -8.37 -18.63
C PHE A 104 5.83 -9.70 -19.39
N SER A 105 5.00 -9.84 -20.42
CA SER A 105 4.98 -11.02 -21.30
C SER A 105 6.25 -11.09 -22.17
N PRO A 106 6.66 -12.28 -22.62
CA PRO A 106 7.71 -12.42 -23.65
C PRO A 106 7.35 -11.67 -24.95
N ILE A 107 6.07 -11.65 -25.31
CA ILE A 107 5.57 -10.90 -26.46
C ILE A 107 5.31 -9.46 -26.02
N LYS A 108 6.14 -8.52 -26.47
CA LYS A 108 6.01 -7.10 -26.17
C LYS A 108 5.04 -6.45 -27.15
N GLU A 109 3.82 -6.17 -26.68
CA GLU A 109 2.85 -5.40 -27.45
C GLU A 109 3.07 -3.91 -27.19
N LYS A 110 3.24 -3.12 -28.26
CA LYS A 110 3.23 -1.65 -28.17
C LYS A 110 1.77 -1.18 -28.18
N LEU A 111 1.26 -0.85 -27.00
CA LEU A 111 -0.09 -0.35 -26.83
C LEU A 111 -0.08 1.15 -26.55
N THR A 112 -1.05 1.86 -27.11
CA THR A 112 -1.36 3.24 -26.74
C THR A 112 -1.91 3.30 -25.30
N PRO A 113 -1.83 4.44 -24.60
CA PRO A 113 -2.41 4.58 -23.25
C PRO A 113 -3.91 4.20 -23.19
N ALA A 114 -4.68 4.53 -24.23
CA ALA A 114 -6.09 4.16 -24.33
C ALA A 114 -6.28 2.63 -24.41
N GLN A 115 -5.46 1.95 -25.20
CA GLN A 115 -5.47 0.48 -25.29
C GLN A 115 -5.02 -0.18 -23.98
N VAL A 116 -4.00 0.37 -23.31
CA VAL A 116 -3.57 -0.10 -21.98
C VAL A 116 -4.71 0.01 -20.97
N HIS A 117 -5.41 1.15 -20.93
CA HIS A 117 -6.56 1.34 -20.03
C HIS A 117 -7.71 0.37 -20.33
N ALA A 118 -8.02 0.16 -21.61
CA ALA A 118 -9.05 -0.80 -22.03
C ALA A 118 -8.67 -2.24 -21.63
N GLN A 119 -7.42 -2.65 -21.87
CA GLN A 119 -6.89 -3.95 -21.46
C GLN A 119 -6.97 -4.13 -19.93
N TRP A 120 -6.56 -3.12 -19.16
CA TRP A 120 -6.64 -3.13 -17.70
C TRP A 120 -8.08 -3.34 -17.21
N LYS A 121 -9.05 -2.59 -17.76
CA LYS A 121 -10.47 -2.75 -17.42
C LYS A 121 -10.98 -4.16 -17.75
N ARG A 122 -10.63 -4.70 -18.91
CA ARG A 122 -11.01 -6.06 -19.35
C ARG A 122 -10.45 -7.12 -18.41
N ILE A 123 -9.18 -7.06 -18.06
CA ILE A 123 -8.55 -8.01 -17.13
C ILE A 123 -9.20 -7.90 -15.74
N LYS A 124 -9.40 -6.67 -15.23
CA LYS A 124 -10.07 -6.43 -13.94
C LYS A 124 -11.50 -7.01 -13.90
N ALA A 125 -12.25 -6.90 -15.00
CA ALA A 125 -13.60 -7.47 -15.09
C ALA A 125 -13.58 -9.01 -15.05
N ALA A 126 -12.68 -9.63 -15.81
CA ALA A 126 -12.52 -11.09 -15.82
C ALA A 126 -12.08 -11.65 -14.46
N GLU A 127 -11.22 -10.94 -13.72
CA GLU A 127 -10.83 -11.32 -12.36
C GLU A 127 -12.00 -11.29 -11.37
N LYS A 128 -12.87 -10.28 -11.47
CA LYS A 128 -14.05 -10.18 -10.62
C LYS A 128 -15.03 -11.31 -10.89
N ALA A 129 -15.20 -11.72 -12.14
CA ALA A 129 -16.05 -12.85 -12.50
C ALA A 129 -15.54 -14.20 -11.93
N LYS A 130 -14.22 -14.34 -11.74
CA LYS A 130 -13.59 -15.55 -11.17
C LYS A 130 -13.57 -15.58 -9.63
N LYS A 131 -13.79 -14.46 -8.96
CA LYS A 131 -13.95 -14.40 -7.50
C LYS A 131 -15.45 -14.37 -7.20
N PRO A 132 -16.10 -15.49 -6.82
CA PRO A 132 -17.47 -15.42 -6.36
C PRO A 132 -17.55 -14.39 -5.22
N PHE A 133 -18.60 -13.57 -5.25
CA PHE A 133 -18.84 -12.49 -4.30
C PHE A 133 -18.68 -13.04 -2.88
N ARG A 134 -17.57 -12.74 -2.20
CA ARG A 134 -17.46 -13.00 -0.78
C ARG A 134 -18.20 -11.88 -0.08
N THR A 135 -19.47 -12.11 0.23
CA THR A 135 -20.17 -11.37 1.27
C THR A 135 -19.42 -11.63 2.56
N VAL A 136 -18.78 -10.59 3.09
CA VAL A 136 -18.38 -10.52 4.50
C VAL A 136 -18.92 -9.19 5.00
#